data_AF-A0A0F9CBC2-F1
#
_entry.id   AF-A0A0F9CBC2-F1
#
_cell.length_a   1.000
_cell.length_b   1.000
_cell.length_c   1.000
_cell.angle_alpha   90.00
_cell.angle_beta   90.00
_cell.angle_gamma   90.00
#
_symmetry.space_group_name_H-M   'P 1'
#
loop_
_entity.id
_entity.type
_entity.pdbx_description
1 polymer ?
#
loop_
_entity_poly.entity_id
_entity_poly.type
_entity_poly.pdbx_seq_one_letter_code
_entity_poly.pdbx_strand_id
1 'polypeptide(L)' 'MKLEDHCLFPRDMDRDYPLAARGKGVWVWDEDGKKYLDGCAGANVTGIG' A
#
# COMPACT_ATOMS: atom_id res chain seq x y z
N MET A 1 -7.80 3.28 -3.30
CA MET A 1 -9.01 2.56 -3.76
C MET A 1 -10.25 3.02 -3.00
N LYS A 2 -11.25 3.53 -3.71
CA LYS A 2 -12.59 3.78 -3.16
C LYS A 2 -13.36 2.46 -3.06
N LEU A 3 -14.11 2.27 -1.98
CA LEU A 3 -14.84 1.03 -1.65
C LEU A 3 -15.93 0.63 -2.66
N GLU A 4 -16.30 1.54 -3.56
CA GLU A 4 -17.51 1.47 -4.37
C GLU A 4 -17.37 0.57 -5.61
N ASP A 5 -16.15 0.29 -6.07
CA ASP A 5 -15.92 -0.32 -7.39
C ASP A 5 -14.77 -1.32 -7.39
N HIS A 6 -14.87 -2.33 -6.51
CA HIS A 6 -13.87 -3.39 -6.43
C HIS A 6 -14.41 -4.76 -6.01
N CYS A 7 -13.78 -5.81 -6.51
CA CYS A 7 -14.07 -7.21 -6.12
C CYS A 7 -13.20 -7.70 -4.94
N LEU A 8 -12.58 -6.79 -4.19
CA LEU A 8 -11.75 -7.12 -3.03
C LEU A 8 -12.59 -7.24 -1.74
N PHE A 9 -12.12 -8.09 -0.84
CA PHE A 9 -12.61 -8.20 0.54
C PHE A 9 -11.53 -7.64 1.49
N PRO A 10 -11.48 -6.31 1.72
CA PRO A 10 -10.49 -5.69 2.59
C PRO A 10 -10.72 -6.08 4.06
N ARG A 11 -9.70 -5.82 4.90
CA ARG A 11 -9.77 -6.10 6.34
C ARG A 11 -10.83 -5.28 7.07
N ASP A 12 -11.08 -4.08 6.57
CA ASP A 12 -12.07 -3.13 7.05
C ASP A 12 -12.81 -2.57 5.83
N MET A 13 -14.14 -2.69 5.81
CA MET A 13 -14.99 -2.28 4.69
C MET A 13 -15.34 -0.79 4.70
N ASP A 14 -15.02 -0.06 5.77
CA ASP A 14 -15.31 1.39 5.87
C ASP A 14 -14.04 2.24 5.66
N ARG A 15 -12.89 1.59 5.54
CA ARG A 15 -11.61 2.26 5.37
C ARG A 15 -11.16 2.29 3.91
N ASP A 16 -10.85 3.49 3.43
CA ASP A 16 -10.15 3.65 2.15
C ASP A 16 -8.68 3.21 2.28
N TYR A 17 -8.31 2.18 1.54
CA TYR A 17 -6.93 1.70 1.46
C TYR A 17 -6.23 2.24 0.20
N PRO A 18 -5.02 2.80 0.31
CA PRO A 18 -4.22 3.12 -0.87
C PRO A 18 -3.79 1.82 -1.58
N LEU A 19 -3.86 1.81 -2.91
CA LEU A 19 -3.42 0.67 -3.70
C LEU A 19 -1.93 0.84 -4.01
N ALA A 20 -1.09 -0.04 -3.45
CA ALA A 20 0.34 -0.04 -3.75
C ALA A 20 0.58 -0.46 -5.21
N ALA A 21 1.22 0.41 -5.99
CA ALA A 21 1.43 0.22 -7.43
C ALA A 21 2.90 -0.10 -7.79
N ARG A 22 3.87 0.40 -7.03
CA ARG A 22 5.30 0.17 -7.28
C ARG A 22 6.13 0.22 -6.01
N GLY A 23 7.19 -0.59 -5.94
CA GLY A 23 8.24 -0.51 -4.93
C GLY A 23 9.63 -0.29 -5.55
N LYS A 24 10.52 0.44 -4.86
CA LYS A 24 11.94 0.58 -5.23
C LYS A 24 12.75 0.97 -4.01
N GLY A 25 13.57 0.02 -3.57
CA GLY A 25 14.26 0.09 -2.29
C GLY A 25 13.29 0.33 -1.13
N VAL A 26 13.64 1.18 -0.16
CA VAL A 26 12.80 1.57 0.99
C VAL A 26 11.54 2.40 0.66
N TRP A 27 11.16 2.52 -0.61
CA TRP A 27 10.05 3.36 -1.04
C TRP A 27 8.94 2.56 -1.72
N VAL A 28 7.71 2.91 -1.38
CA VAL A 28 6.48 2.40 -2.01
C VAL A 28 5.71 3.58 -2.62
N TRP A 29 5.10 3.37 -3.77
CA TRP A 29 4.22 4.34 -4.44
C TRP A 29 2.82 3.76 -4.56
N ASP A 30 1.80 4.59 -4.32
CA ASP A 30 0.43 4.23 -4.66
C ASP A 30 0.08 4.55 -6.14
N GLU A 31 -1.13 4.20 -6.54
CA GLU A 31 -1.69 4.45 -7.88
C GLU A 31 -1.72 5.94 -8.27
N ASP A 32 -1.86 6.84 -7.29
CA ASP A 32 -1.86 8.30 -7.49
C ASP A 32 -0.43 8.89 -7.53
N GLY A 33 0.59 8.06 -7.38
CA GLY A 33 2.00 8.45 -7.43
C GLY A 33 2.53 9.03 -6.11
N LYS A 34 1.76 9.00 -5.02
CA LYS A 34 2.24 9.41 -3.70
C LYS A 34 3.25 8.38 -3.19
N LYS A 35 4.32 8.91 -2.61
CA LYS A 35 5.50 8.15 -2.18
C LYS A 35 5.50 7.98 -0.66
N TYR A 36 5.69 6.75 -0.19
CA TYR A 36 5.69 6.34 1.20
C TYR A 36 7.04 5.74 1.58
N LEU A 37 7.62 6.17 2.70
CA LEU A 37 8.81 5.54 3.28
C LEU A 37 8.39 4.27 4.01
N ASP A 38 8.97 3.13 3.63
CA ASP A 38 8.80 1.88 4.37
C ASP A 38 9.78 1.85 5.55
N GLY A 39 9.43 2.56 6.64
CA GLY A 39 10.25 2.67 7.84
C GLY A 39 10.18 1.47 8.79
N CYS A 40 9.22 0.56 8.58
CA CYS A 40 9.01 -0.62 9.42
C CYS A 40 9.17 -1.94 8.65
N ALA A 41 9.67 -1.89 7.41
CA ALA A 41 9.79 -3.05 6.53
C ALA A 41 8.45 -3.79 6.36
N GLY A 42 7.35 -3.04 6.24
CA GLY A 42 5.98 -3.53 6.30
C GLY A 42 5.65 -4.14 7.66
N ALA A 43 5.46 -5.46 7.70
CA ALA A 43 5.32 -6.22 8.95
C ALA A 43 6.64 -6.94 9.30
N ASN A 44 7.76 -6.23 9.22
CA ASN A 44 9.13 -6.76 9.33
C ASN A 44 9.46 -7.86 8.28
N VAL A 45 8.95 -7.73 7.06
CA VAL A 45 9.14 -8.69 5.96
C VAL A 45 10.18 -8.21 4.95
N THR A 46 10.26 -6.90 4.72
CA THR A 46 11.14 -6.31 3.70
C THR A 46 12.50 -5.94 4.31
N GLY A 47 13.36 -6.94 4.55
CA GLY A 47 14.65 -6.74 5.24
C GLY A 47 15.80 -6.14 4.41
N ILE A 48 15.63 -5.96 3.10
CA ILE A 48 16.71 -5.56 2.16
C ILE A 48 16.24 -4.45 1.19
N GLY A 49 15.37 -3.54 1.66
CA GLY A 49 15.01 -2.35 0.89
C GLY A 49 16.23 -1.47 0.56
#